data_AF-A0A4Z0MJQ3-F1
#
_entry.id   AF-A0A4Z0MJQ3-F1
#
_cell.length_a   1.000
_cell.length_b   1.000
_cell.length_c   1.000
_cell.angle_alpha   90.00
_cell.angle_beta   90.00
_cell.angle_gamma   90.00
#
_symmetry.space_group_name_H-M   'P 1'
#
loop_
_entity.id
_entity.type
_entity.pdbx_description
1 polymer ?
#
loop_
_entity_poly.entity_id
_entity_poly.type
_entity_poly.pdbx_seq_one_letter_code
_entity_poly.pdbx_strand_id
1 'polypeptide(L)'
;MLLLTEALQQACASGKSSIWVDCSQVQQLSATVLAVLRHYASWLQQQNITLVVCHPPDSLKVGRSDVSLLVAPSLLDAELQCRDLSARSRG
;
A
#
# COMPACT_ATOMS: atom_id res chain seq x y z
N MET A 1 10.53 11.27 -8.33
CA MET A 1 9.42 11.45 -7.36
C MET A 1 8.07 11.58 -8.02
N LEU A 2 7.92 12.40 -9.08
CA LEU A 2 6.63 12.61 -9.76
C LEU A 2 5.95 11.32 -10.25
N LEU A 3 6.73 10.38 -10.78
CA LEU A 3 6.22 9.11 -11.34
C LEU A 3 5.41 8.25 -10.33
N LEU A 4 5.82 8.17 -9.07
CA LEU A 4 5.09 7.35 -8.08
C LEU A 4 3.75 7.98 -7.73
N THR A 5 3.75 9.29 -7.47
CA THR A 5 2.53 10.04 -7.16
C THR A 5 1.54 9.98 -8.31
N GLU A 6 1.99 10.18 -9.54
CA GLU A 6 1.17 10.07 -10.74
C GLU A 6 0.62 8.66 -10.94
N ALA A 7 1.44 7.62 -10.76
CA ALA A 7 1.01 6.23 -10.86
C ALA A 7 -0.06 5.89 -9.80
N LEU A 8 0.09 6.36 -8.56
CA LEU A 8 -0.90 6.17 -7.50
C LEU A 8 -2.23 6.87 -7.82
N GLN A 9 -2.18 8.07 -8.38
CA GLN A 9 -3.38 8.79 -8.82
C GLN A 9 -4.10 8.04 -9.94
N GLN A 10 -3.37 7.53 -10.94
CA GLN A 10 -3.94 6.72 -12.01
C GLN A 10 -4.55 5.41 -11.49
N ALA A 11 -3.87 4.75 -10.56
CA ALA A 11 -4.38 3.54 -9.92
C ALA A 11 -5.67 3.82 -9.12
N CYS A 12 -5.75 4.97 -8.45
CA CYS A 12 -6.96 5.42 -7.75
C CYS A 12 -8.14 5.62 -8.72
N ALA A 13 -7.89 6.18 -9.90
CA ALA A 13 -8.90 6.38 -10.93
C ALA A 13 -9.40 5.06 -11.56
N SER A 14 -8.75 3.92 -11.29
CA SER A 14 -9.13 2.64 -11.88
C SER A 14 -10.39 2.00 -11.29
N GLY A 15 -10.95 2.57 -10.21
CA GLY A 15 -12.16 2.06 -9.55
C GLY A 15 -11.96 0.79 -8.70
N LYS A 16 -10.72 0.34 -8.50
CA LYS A 16 -10.42 -0.80 -7.64
C LYS A 16 -10.40 -0.40 -6.17
N SER A 17 -10.86 -1.30 -5.30
CA SER A 17 -10.84 -1.12 -3.84
C SER A 17 -9.46 -1.36 -3.21
N SER A 18 -8.46 -1.77 -4.00
CA SER A 18 -7.10 -1.97 -3.53
C SER A 18 -6.06 -1.63 -4.61
N ILE A 19 -4.94 -1.07 -4.17
CA ILE A 19 -3.77 -0.72 -4.97
C ILE A 19 -2.57 -1.43 -4.35
N TRP A 20 -1.82 -2.17 -5.15
CA TRP A 20 -0.66 -2.91 -4.69
C TRP A 20 0.61 -2.32 -5.29
N VAL A 21 1.61 -2.09 -4.45
CA VAL A 21 2.93 -1.60 -4.85
C VAL A 21 3.91 -2.74 -4.67
N ASP A 22 4.34 -3.35 -5.78
CA ASP A 22 5.34 -4.41 -5.74
C ASP A 22 6.75 -3.83 -5.61
N CYS A 23 7.40 -4.14 -4.50
CA CYS A 23 8.78 -3.73 -4.20
C CYS A 23 9.79 -4.87 -4.39
N SER A 24 9.42 -5.97 -5.08
CA SER A 24 10.31 -7.13 -5.32
C SER A 24 11.66 -6.78 -5.97
N GLN A 25 11.70 -5.71 -6.77
CA GLN A 25 12.91 -5.21 -7.43
C GLN A 25 13.56 -4.01 -6.73
N VAL A 26 13.02 -3.60 -5.58
CA VAL A 26 13.47 -2.41 -4.83
C VAL A 26 14.23 -2.87 -3.59
N GLN A 27 15.53 -2.61 -3.54
CA GLN A 27 16.37 -2.98 -2.39
C GLN A 27 16.18 -2.05 -1.19
N GLN A 28 15.95 -0.75 -1.44
CA GLN A 28 15.77 0.26 -0.40
C GLN A 28 14.76 1.32 -0.84
N LEU A 29 13.87 1.70 0.09
CA LEU A 29 12.98 2.84 -0.09
C LEU A 29 13.59 4.06 0.58
N SER A 30 13.70 5.16 -0.16
CA SER A 30 14.10 6.43 0.45
C SER A 30 13.03 6.92 1.43
N ALA A 31 13.43 7.70 2.43
CA ALA A 31 12.50 8.30 3.40
C ALA A 31 11.40 9.11 2.70
N THR A 32 11.73 9.75 1.57
CA THR A 32 10.78 10.51 0.78
C THR A 32 9.72 9.63 0.11
N VAL A 33 10.11 8.50 -0.47
CA VAL A 33 9.16 7.54 -1.06
C VAL A 33 8.27 6.94 0.02
N LEU A 34 8.85 6.61 1.18
CA LEU A 34 8.09 6.11 2.32
C LEU A 34 7.05 7.12 2.82
N ALA A 35 7.41 8.41 2.88
CA ALA A 35 6.47 9.47 3.25
C ALA A 35 5.31 9.58 2.25
N VAL A 36 5.58 9.46 0.95
CA VAL A 36 4.52 9.43 -0.08
C VAL A 36 3.60 8.23 0.10
N LEU A 37 4.16 7.03 0.26
CA LEU A 37 3.37 5.81 0.46
C LEU A 37 2.49 5.91 1.71
N ARG A 38 3.01 6.41 2.82
CA ARG A 38 2.23 6.63 4.06
C ARG A 38 1.12 7.65 3.88
N HIS A 39 1.43 8.76 3.22
CA HIS A 39 0.44 9.81 2.94
C HIS A 39 -0.71 9.26 2.09
N TYR A 40 -0.38 8.57 1.00
CA TYR A 40 -1.38 7.95 0.14
C TYR A 40 -2.14 6.81 0.82
N ALA A 41 -1.49 6.01 1.66
CA ALA A 41 -2.17 4.95 2.39
C ALA A 41 -3.27 5.51 3.31
N SER A 42 -2.95 6.58 4.06
CA SER A 42 -3.92 7.28 4.92
C SER A 42 -5.05 7.94 4.10
N TRP A 43 -4.68 8.64 3.03
CA TRP A 43 -5.66 9.33 2.17
C TRP A 43 -6.61 8.35 1.46
N LEU A 44 -6.08 7.26 0.89
CA LEU A 44 -6.86 6.23 0.21
C LEU A 44 -7.77 5.47 1.18
N GLN A 45 -7.32 5.26 2.43
CA GLN A 45 -8.14 4.61 3.45
C GLN A 45 -9.42 5.39 3.74
N GLN A 46 -9.38 6.73 3.71
CA GLN A 46 -10.58 7.58 3.83
C GLN A 46 -11.56 7.42 2.66
N GLN A 47 -11.08 6.91 1.52
CA GLN A 47 -11.88 6.62 0.32
C GLN A 47 -12.24 5.13 0.22
N ASN A 48 -12.06 4.35 1.30
CA ASN A 48 -12.23 2.90 1.32
C ASN A 48 -11.35 2.13 0.30
N ILE A 49 -10.24 2.73 -0.12
CA ILE A 49 -9.25 2.10 -0.99
C ILE A 49 -8.05 1.67 -0.14
N THR A 50 -7.65 0.41 -0.29
CA THR A 50 -6.56 -0.17 0.48
C THR A 50 -5.25 -0.09 -0.30
N LEU A 51 -4.23 0.58 0.23
CA LEU A 51 -2.87 0.55 -0.33
C LEU A 51 -2.04 -0.51 0.37
N VAL A 52 -1.46 -1.45 -0.40
CA VAL A 52 -0.62 -2.54 0.13
C VAL A 52 0.76 -2.49 -0.51
N VAL A 53 1.81 -2.50 0.31
CA VAL A 53 3.20 -2.65 -0.16
C VAL A 53 3.56 -4.12 -0.11
N CYS A 54 3.87 -4.70 -1.27
CA CYS A 54 4.24 -6.10 -1.43
C CYS A 54 5.76 -6.25 -1.51
N HIS A 55 6.30 -7.36 -0.99
CA HIS A 55 7.75 -7.60 -0.93
C HIS A 55 8.49 -6.40 -0.32
N PRO A 56 8.19 -6.04 0.94
CA PRO A 56 8.79 -4.87 1.57
C PRO A 56 10.32 -5.04 1.62
N PRO A 57 11.09 -4.02 1.22
CA PRO A 57 12.53 -4.06 1.41
C PRO A 57 12.85 -4.01 2.91
N ASP A 58 14.01 -4.54 3.32
CA ASP A 58 14.44 -4.56 4.73
C ASP A 58 14.50 -3.17 5.37
N SER A 59 14.68 -2.13 4.54
CA SER A 59 14.61 -0.72 4.95
C SER A 59 13.22 -0.28 5.45
N LEU A 60 12.16 -0.98 5.06
CA LEU A 60 10.78 -0.71 5.44
C LEU A 60 10.47 -1.34 6.81
N LYS A 61 10.94 -0.70 7.88
CA LYS A 61 10.50 -1.03 9.24
C LYS A 61 9.13 -0.41 9.50
N VAL A 62 8.07 -1.14 9.22
CA VAL A 62 6.72 -0.76 9.64
C VAL A 62 6.62 -0.99 11.15
N GLY A 63 6.69 0.09 11.91
CA GLY A 63 6.45 0.04 13.35
C GLY A 63 4.98 -0.31 13.61
N ARG A 64 4.70 -0.95 14.74
CA ARG A 64 3.32 -1.30 15.18
C ARG A 64 2.32 -0.13 15.17
N SER A 65 2.80 1.11 15.19
CA SER A 65 1.95 2.32 15.17
C SER A 65 1.61 2.85 13.77
N ASP A 66 2.17 2.28 12.71
CA ASP A 66 1.95 2.73 11.33
C ASP A 66 0.76 1.97 10.71
N VAL A 67 -0.41 2.16 11.33
CA VAL A 67 -1.64 1.37 11.06
C VAL A 67 -2.19 1.61 9.65
N SER A 68 -1.84 2.72 9.01
CA SER A 68 -2.34 3.08 7.68
C SER A 68 -1.63 2.33 6.55
N LEU A 69 -0.37 1.92 6.73
CA LEU A 69 0.41 1.29 5.67
C LEU A 69 0.39 -0.24 5.83
N LEU A 70 -0.39 -0.90 4.98
CA LEU A 70 -0.42 -2.36 4.94
C LEU A 70 0.77 -2.90 4.16
N VAL A 71 1.34 -3.97 4.70
CA VAL A 71 2.51 -4.62 4.12
C VAL A 71 2.28 -6.12 4.04
N ALA A 72 2.61 -6.67 2.89
CA ALA A 72 2.47 -8.09 2.60
C ALA A 72 3.81 -8.66 2.10
N PRO A 73 4.27 -9.81 2.61
CA PRO A 73 5.54 -10.40 2.18
C PRO A 73 5.49 -10.91 0.74
N SER A 74 4.30 -11.20 0.20
CA SER A 74 4.09 -11.58 -1.20
C SER A 74 2.80 -10.98 -1.78
N LEU A 75 2.62 -11.09 -3.10
CA LEU A 75 1.36 -10.71 -3.75
C LEU A 75 0.17 -11.58 -3.30
N LEU A 76 0.42 -12.86 -3.01
CA LEU A 76 -0.62 -13.77 -2.52
C LEU A 76 -1.10 -13.34 -1.13
N ASP A 77 -0.17 -12.95 -0.25
CA ASP A 77 -0.53 -12.44 1.08
C ASP A 77 -1.31 -11.12 0.99
N ALA A 78 -0.96 -10.26 0.04
CA ALA A 78 -1.70 -9.03 -0.21
C ALA A 78 -3.16 -9.32 -0.62
N GLU A 79 -3.36 -10.31 -1.49
CA GLU A 79 -4.70 -10.74 -1.90
C GLU A 79 -5.53 -11.24 -0.72
N LEU A 80 -4.95 -12.12 0.11
CA LEU A 80 -5.63 -12.66 1.28
C LEU A 80 -6.01 -11.55 2.27
N GLN A 81 -5.09 -10.63 2.56
CA GLN A 81 -5.36 -9.47 3.43
C GLN A 81 -6.47 -8.56 2.87
N CYS A 82 -6.44 -8.26 1.56
CA CYS A 82 -7.48 -7.45 0.94
C CYS A 82 -8.86 -8.13 0.99
N ARG A 83 -8.91 -9.47 0.79
CA ARG A 83 -10.16 -10.23 0.90
C ARG A 83 -10.72 -10.17 2.31
N ASP A 84 -9.89 -10.37 3.33
CA ASP A 84 -10.31 -10.30 4.74
C ASP A 84 -10.85 -8.90 5.11
N LEU A 85 -10.18 -7.83 4.66
CA LEU A 85 -10.63 -6.46 4.87
C LEU A 85 -11.97 -6.18 4.18
N SER A 86 -12.16 -6.70 2.96
CA SER A 86 -13.42 -6.58 2.22
C SER A 86 -14.58 -7.38 2.84
N ALA A 87 -14.27 -8.46 3.57
CA ALA A 87 -15.25 -9.25 4.30
C ALA A 87 -15.66 -8.55 5.60
N ARG A 88 -14.71 -7.96 6.33
CA ARG A 88 -14.96 -7.21 7.58
C ARG A 88 -15.74 -5.92 7.37
N SER A 89 -15.66 -5.30 6.21
CA SER A 89 -16.40 -4.08 5.87
C SER A 89 -17.85 -4.31 5.46
N ARG A 90 -18.28 -5.57 5.30
CA ARG A 90 -19.68 -5.95 5.03
C ARG A 90 -20.43 -6.52 6.25
N GLY A 91 -19.75 -6.63 7.39
CA GLY A 91 -20.28 -7.17 8.65
C GLY A 91 -20.76 -6.09 9.60
#